data_AF-A0A357YB79-F1
#
_entry.id   AF-A0A357YB79-F1
#
_cell.length_a   1.000
_cell.length_b   1.000
_cell.length_c   1.000
_cell.angle_alpha   90.00
_cell.angle_beta   90.00
_cell.angle_gamma   90.00
#
_symmetry.space_group_name_H-M   'P 1'
#
loop_
_entity.id
_entity.type
_entity.pdbx_description
1 polymer ?
#
loop_
_entity_poly.entity_id
_entity_poly.type
_entity_poly.pdbx_seq_one_letter_code
_entity_poly.pdbx_strand_id
1 'polypeptide(L)' 'MPIMAKVCPLCKKGSQMSTTRVLLRGKYNPTKKTRKYPNLQWGHLPQGGRIKICTDCLKKGKHLNYKPK' A
#
# COMPACT_ATOMS: atom_id res chain seq x y z
N MET A 1 -7.76 10.02 18.36
CA MET A 1 -7.35 8.67 17.94
C MET A 1 -6.92 8.75 16.48
N PRO A 2 -5.66 8.50 16.08
CA PRO A 2 -5.30 8.63 14.69
C PRO A 2 -6.00 7.52 13.91
N ILE A 3 -6.84 7.93 12.97
CA ILE A 3 -7.46 7.07 11.94
C ILE A 3 -6.34 6.21 11.39
N MET A 4 -6.43 4.88 11.56
CA MET A 4 -5.38 3.95 11.13
C MET A 4 -5.29 4.04 9.60
N ALA A 5 -4.43 4.95 9.14
CA ALA A 5 -4.32 5.28 7.75
C ALA A 5 -3.91 4.01 7.02
N LYS A 6 -4.53 3.73 5.86
CA LYS A 6 -4.13 2.63 4.97
C LYS A 6 -2.78 2.96 4.32
N VAL A 7 -1.76 3.11 5.16
CA VAL A 7 -0.43 3.61 4.87
C VAL A 7 0.55 2.61 5.44
N CYS A 8 1.55 2.23 4.67
CA CYS A 8 2.61 1.37 5.18
C CYS A 8 3.51 2.17 6.15
N PRO A 9 3.73 1.72 7.39
CA PRO A 9 4.55 2.45 8.37
C PRO A 9 6.03 2.52 7.96
N LEU A 10 6.51 1.58 7.15
CA LEU A 10 7.92 1.50 6.72
C LEU A 10 8.27 2.43 5.56
N CYS A 11 7.42 2.48 4.54
CA CYS A 11 7.68 3.23 3.30
C CYS A 11 6.72 4.39 3.08
N LYS A 12 5.79 4.62 4.02
CA LYS A 12 4.76 5.68 3.96
C LYS A 12 3.89 5.64 2.70
N LYS A 13 3.87 4.51 1.98
CA LYS A 13 2.98 4.30 0.83
C LYS A 13 1.54 4.40 1.29
N GLY A 14 0.85 5.45 0.85
CA GLY A 14 -0.57 5.67 1.07
C GLY A 14 -1.42 5.33 -0.15
N SER A 15 -2.70 5.69 -0.07
CA SER A 15 -3.61 5.59 -1.21
C SER A 15 -3.28 6.64 -2.27
N GLN A 16 -3.55 6.32 -3.52
CA GLN A 16 -3.39 7.22 -4.66
C GLN A 16 -4.69 7.30 -5.45
N MET A 17 -4.95 8.46 -6.05
CA MET A 17 -6.07 8.63 -6.99
C MET A 17 -5.57 8.33 -8.39
N SER A 18 -6.27 7.44 -9.11
CA SER A 18 -5.93 7.07 -10.49
C SER A 18 -7.18 7.11 -11.37
N THR A 19 -7.05 7.65 -12.57
CA THR A 19 -8.12 7.69 -13.57
C THR A 19 -8.02 6.45 -14.44
N THR A 20 -9.11 5.69 -14.54
CA THR A 20 -9.19 4.57 -15.48
C THR A 20 -9.29 5.09 -16.90
N ARG A 21 -8.57 4.48 -17.84
CA ARG A 21 -8.69 4.79 -19.27
C ARG A 21 -9.22 3.56 -20.01
N VAL A 22 -10.16 3.78 -20.91
CA VAL A 22 -10.77 2.73 -21.74
C VAL A 22 -10.53 3.07 -23.19
N LEU A 23 -10.11 2.07 -23.99
CA LEU A 23 -9.92 2.24 -25.42
C LEU A 23 -11.28 2.25 -26.12
N LEU A 24 -11.63 3.38 -26.74
CA LEU A 24 -12.83 3.52 -27.55
C LEU A 24 -12.44 4.00 -28.94
N ARG A 25 -12.79 3.21 -29.96
CA ARG A 25 -12.59 3.55 -31.39
C ARG A 25 -11.20 4.13 -31.70
N GLY A 26 -10.15 3.51 -31.16
CA GLY A 26 -8.75 3.88 -31.43
C GLY A 26 -8.10 4.89 -30.46
N LYS A 27 -8.83 5.44 -29.47
CA LYS A 27 -8.28 6.37 -28.47
C LYS A 27 -8.58 5.95 -27.02
N TYR A 28 -7.60 6.07 -26.14
CA TYR A 28 -7.79 5.86 -24.70
C TYR A 28 -8.46 7.08 -24.06
N ASN A 29 -9.74 6.93 -23.70
CA ASN A 29 -10.51 7.98 -23.06
C ASN A 29 -10.52 7.79 -21.53
N PRO A 30 -10.23 8.84 -20.75
CA PRO A 30 -10.36 8.80 -19.30
C PRO A 30 -11.82 8.66 -18.90
N THR A 31 -12.12 7.80 -17.93
CA THR A 31 -13.47 7.54 -17.45
C THR A 31 -13.64 8.04 -16.01
N LYS A 32 -13.60 7.14 -15.02
CA LYS A 32 -13.83 7.47 -13.61
C LYS A 32 -12.51 7.57 -12.85
N LYS A 33 -12.46 8.48 -11.87
CA LYS A 33 -11.37 8.53 -10.88
C LYS A 33 -11.65 7.47 -9.82
N THR A 34 -10.69 6.58 -9.60
CA THR A 34 -10.77 5.51 -8.60
C THR A 34 -9.61 5.64 -7.62
N ARG A 35 -9.87 5.36 -6.35
CA ARG A 35 -8.82 5.30 -5.33
C ARG A 35 -8.15 3.93 -5.38
N LYS A 36 -6.83 3.91 -5.51
CA LYS A 36 -6.01 2.70 -5.41
C LYS A 36 -5.35 2.67 -4.04
N TYR A 37 -5.51 1.56 -3.34
CA TYR A 37 -4.92 1.35 -2.03
C TYR A 37 -3.64 0.53 -2.15
N PRO A 38 -2.64 0.77 -1.28
CA PRO A 38 -1.49 -0.12 -1.20
C PRO A 38 -1.95 -1.50 -0.72
N ASN A 39 -1.35 -2.56 -1.28
CA ASN A 39 -1.61 -3.92 -0.82
C ASN A 39 -0.93 -4.13 0.54
N LEU A 40 -1.70 -4.03 1.62
CA LEU A 40 -1.24 -4.14 3.01
C LEU A 40 -1.51 -5.55 3.53
N GLN A 41 -0.45 -6.24 3.91
CA GLN A 41 -0.47 -7.60 4.44
C GLN A 41 0.16 -7.64 5.83
N TRP A 42 -0.24 -8.63 6.64
CA TRP A 42 0.38 -8.91 7.92
C TRP A 42 1.77 -9.51 7.73
N GLY A 43 2.80 -8.85 8.28
CA GLY A 43 4.16 -9.38 8.39
C GLY A 43 4.49 -9.70 9.84
N HIS A 44 5.18 -10.81 10.07
CA HIS A 44 5.65 -11.22 11.38
C HIS A 44 6.91 -10.43 11.76
N LEU A 45 7.02 -9.99 13.01
CA LEU A 45 8.25 -9.34 13.50
C LEU A 45 9.15 -10.35 14.20
N PRO A 46 10.48 -10.16 14.17
CA PRO A 46 11.41 -11.04 14.87
C PRO A 46 11.31 -10.92 16.39
N GLN A 47 10.83 -9.79 16.93
CA GLN A 47 10.61 -9.61 18.36
C GLN A 47 9.25 -10.14 18.85
N GLY A 48 8.49 -10.80 17.96
CA GLY A 48 7.12 -11.20 18.21
C GLY A 48 6.10 -10.13 17.78
N GLY A 49 4.88 -10.58 17.52
CA GLY A 49 3.79 -9.74 17.01
C GLY A 49 3.70 -9.67 15.48
N ARG A 50 2.72 -8.89 15.00
CA ARG A 50 2.43 -8.71 13.58
C ARG A 50 2.18 -7.24 13.27
N ILE A 51 2.73 -6.75 12.16
CA ILE A 51 2.46 -5.40 11.65
C ILE A 51 1.83 -5.48 10.27
N LYS A 52 0.92 -4.54 9.96
CA LYS A 52 0.39 -4.37 8.62
C LYS A 52 1.35 -3.54 7.78
N ILE A 53 1.95 -4.16 6.77
CA ILE A 53 2.92 -3.53 5.89
C ILE A 53 2.62 -3.82 4.42
N CYS A 54 3.12 -2.98 3.51
CA CYS A 54 2.91 -3.25 2.10
C CYS A 54 3.69 -4.49 1.62
N THR A 55 3.15 -5.18 0.64
CA THR A 55 3.76 -6.38 0.04
C THR A 55 5.18 -6.13 -0.48
N ASP A 56 5.50 -4.94 -0.99
CA ASP A 56 6.85 -4.62 -1.42
C ASP A 56 7.86 -4.58 -0.26
N CYS A 57 7.45 -4.03 0.89
CA CYS A 57 8.29 -4.03 2.09
C CYS A 57 8.39 -5.43 2.70
N LEU A 58 7.33 -6.23 2.59
CA LEU A 58 7.32 -7.62 3.02
C LEU A 58 8.33 -8.43 2.19
N LYS A 59 8.25 -8.32 0.86
CA LYS A 59 9.15 -8.98 -0.10
C LYS A 59 10.61 -8.58 0.08
N LYS A 60 10.86 -7.31 0.44
CA LYS A 60 12.22 -6.79 0.71
C LYS A 60 12.74 -7.09 2.13
N GLY A 61 11.98 -7.82 2.96
CA GLY A 61 12.40 -8.15 4.33
C GLY A 61 12.50 -6.96 5.28
N LYS A 62 11.95 -5.79 4.93
CA LYS A 62 12.11 -4.55 5.74
C LYS A 62 11.46 -4.63 7.12
N HIS A 63 10.55 -5.58 7.33
CA HIS A 63 9.90 -5.83 8.61
C HIS A 63 10.82 -6.51 9.63
N LEU A 64 11.87 -7.19 9.18
CA LEU A 64 12.84 -7.87 10.05
C LEU A 64 13.71 -6.86 10.81
N ASN A 65 13.98 -5.71 10.20
CA ASN A 65 14.78 -4.65 10.82
C ASN A 65 13.93 -3.59 11.52
N TYR A 66 12.62 -3.82 11.64
CA TYR A 66 11.72 -2.85 12.26
C TYR A 66 11.86 -2.90 13.77
N LYS A 67 12.41 -1.84 14.36
CA LYS A 67 12.38 -1.61 15.81
C LYS A 67 11.13 -0.78 16.13
N PRO A 68 10.15 -1.31 16.87
CA PRO A 68 9.11 -0.46 17.44
C PRO A 68 9.80 0.58 18.34
N LYS A 69 9.42 1.85 18.17
CA LYS A 69 9.91 2.96 18.98
C LYS A 69 9.12 3.03 20.28
#